data_AF-A0AAV1UV80-F1
#
_entry.id   AF-A0AAV1UV80-F1
#
_cell.length_a   1.000
_cell.length_b   1.000
_cell.length_c   1.000
_cell.angle_alpha   90.00
_cell.angle_beta   90.00
_cell.angle_gamma   90.00
#
_symmetry.space_group_name_H-M   'P 1'
#
loop_
_entity.id
_entity.type
_entity.pdbx_description
1 polymer ?
#
loop_
_entity_poly.entity_id
_entity_poly.type
_entity_poly.pdbx_seq_one_letter_code
_entity_poly.pdbx_strand_id
1 'polypeptide(L)'
;MGKEPVDKAVRRKWADYRISDGHKLTYPNPDAHEVATLMENKRPEEVVEALTSIQKISFWRDWACDLHRAMASYYLEQNTPEVILTAWLDLDLKPRDLYDDLGFSKEAGGVRDSPEAALMFYKYAELHREEGRDYALSADETVAHMFRNLTPEEASDFLETTSQFVEPGELDELKHELHKLDLVSRAWNMHLGDNKRQRIGSL
;
A
#
# COMPACT_ATOMS: atom_id res chain seq x y z
N MET A 1 32.82 3.27 30.02
CA MET A 1 32.09 2.19 29.33
C MET A 1 31.45 2.81 28.09
N GLY A 2 31.92 2.45 26.89
CA GLY A 2 31.37 2.99 25.65
C GLY A 2 30.05 2.28 25.31
N LYS A 3 28.99 3.05 25.01
CA LYS A 3 27.74 2.49 24.49
C LYS A 3 28.02 1.81 23.15
N GLU A 4 27.48 0.61 22.97
CA GLU A 4 27.58 -0.11 21.71
C GLU A 4 26.88 0.70 20.60
N PRO A 5 27.44 0.80 19.38
CA PRO A 5 26.77 1.50 18.28
C PRO A 5 25.41 0.85 18.02
N VAL A 6 24.36 1.67 17.86
CA VAL A 6 22.97 1.22 17.64
C VAL A 6 22.89 0.17 16.53
N ASP A 7 23.65 0.35 15.45
CA ASP A 7 23.77 -0.59 14.32
C ASP A 7 24.15 -2.02 14.75
N LYS A 8 25.03 -2.15 15.75
CA LYS A 8 25.48 -3.47 16.24
C LYS A 8 24.48 -4.10 17.22
N ALA A 9 23.79 -3.30 18.02
CA ALA A 9 22.73 -3.77 18.91
C ALA A 9 21.48 -4.21 18.13
N VAL A 10 21.12 -3.47 17.09
CA VAL A 10 20.10 -3.83 16.11
C VAL A 10 20.53 -5.12 15.43
N ARG A 11 21.67 -5.17 14.72
CA ARG A 11 22.13 -6.42 14.05
C ARG A 11 22.19 -7.65 14.97
N ARG A 12 22.56 -7.49 16.24
CA ARG A 12 22.62 -8.59 17.23
C ARG A 12 21.24 -9.06 17.65
N LYS A 13 20.33 -8.13 17.97
CA LYS A 13 18.92 -8.47 18.27
C LYS A 13 18.30 -9.23 17.08
N TRP A 14 18.65 -8.83 15.86
CA TRP A 14 18.16 -9.42 14.61
C TRP A 14 18.81 -10.78 14.27
N ALA A 15 20.05 -11.01 14.72
CA ALA A 15 20.72 -12.32 14.62
C ALA A 15 20.20 -13.32 15.67
N ASP A 16 19.81 -12.85 16.85
CA ASP A 16 19.29 -13.69 17.93
C ASP A 16 17.82 -14.14 17.67
N TYR A 17 17.01 -13.35 16.95
CA TYR A 17 15.69 -13.76 16.43
C TYR A 17 15.77 -14.89 15.37
N ARG A 18 16.95 -15.14 14.81
CA ARG A 18 17.18 -16.11 13.72
C ARG A 18 17.19 -17.58 14.20
N ILE A 19 17.13 -17.82 15.51
CA ILE A 19 17.41 -19.13 16.13
C ILE A 19 16.21 -19.71 16.91
N SER A 20 15.17 -18.94 17.22
CA SER A 20 13.96 -19.50 17.84
C SER A 20 12.93 -19.90 16.78
N ASP A 21 12.71 -21.21 16.71
CA ASP A 21 11.66 -21.94 15.98
C ASP A 21 11.91 -22.24 14.50
N GLY A 22 12.30 -23.50 14.26
CA GLY A 22 12.47 -24.14 12.96
C GLY A 22 11.17 -24.36 12.16
N HIS A 23 10.26 -23.40 12.18
CA HIS A 23 9.05 -23.36 11.37
C HIS A 23 8.95 -21.97 10.75
N LYS A 24 8.74 -21.90 9.42
CA LYS A 24 8.51 -20.69 8.58
C LYS A 24 8.91 -19.36 9.23
N LEU A 25 9.91 -18.68 8.66
CA LEU A 25 10.25 -17.28 8.98
C LEU A 25 8.99 -16.40 8.92
N THR A 26 8.31 -16.24 10.05
CA THR A 26 7.27 -15.25 10.27
C THR A 26 7.97 -14.11 10.95
N TYR A 27 8.31 -13.09 10.17
CA TYR A 27 8.76 -11.83 10.74
C TYR A 27 7.56 -11.22 11.49
N PRO A 28 7.75 -10.68 12.70
CA PRO A 28 6.71 -9.84 13.29
C PRO A 28 6.42 -8.70 12.30
N ASN A 29 5.14 -8.38 12.10
CA ASN A 29 4.75 -7.21 11.33
C ASN A 29 5.42 -6.00 12.00
N PRO A 30 6.30 -5.24 11.31
CA PRO A 30 7.00 -4.11 11.89
C PRO A 30 6.01 -3.17 12.57
N ASP A 31 6.23 -2.94 13.86
CA ASP A 31 5.37 -2.07 14.64
C ASP A 31 5.81 -0.61 14.50
N ALA A 32 4.96 0.31 14.98
CA ALA A 32 5.24 1.74 14.96
C ALA A 32 6.55 2.11 15.69
N HIS A 33 7.04 1.25 16.61
CA HIS A 33 8.30 1.49 17.32
C HIS A 33 9.52 1.20 16.46
N GLU A 34 9.48 0.17 15.62
CA GLU A 34 10.54 -0.11 14.64
C GLU A 34 10.64 0.98 13.58
N VAL A 35 9.50 1.46 13.07
CA VAL A 35 9.44 2.63 12.17
C VAL A 35 10.02 3.87 12.84
N ALA A 36 9.58 4.20 14.06
CA ALA A 36 10.07 5.36 14.79
C ALA A 36 11.60 5.30 14.99
N THR A 37 12.14 4.13 15.35
CA THR A 37 13.60 3.94 15.55
C THR A 37 14.39 4.19 14.26
N LEU A 38 13.86 3.78 13.10
CA LEU A 38 14.48 4.04 11.81
C LEU A 38 14.43 5.54 11.47
N MET A 39 13.28 6.18 11.67
CA MET A 39 13.07 7.61 11.39
C MET A 39 13.86 8.53 12.32
N GLU A 40 14.18 8.11 13.55
CA GLU A 40 15.06 8.87 14.45
C GLU A 40 16.48 9.05 13.91
N ASN A 41 16.93 8.16 13.02
CA ASN A 41 18.33 8.07 12.61
C ASN A 41 18.55 8.33 11.11
N LYS A 42 17.47 8.43 10.33
CA LYS A 42 17.51 8.50 8.87
C LYS A 42 16.42 9.41 8.35
N ARG A 43 16.71 10.09 7.24
CA ARG A 43 15.67 10.84 6.53
C ARG A 43 14.69 9.88 5.86
N PRO A 44 13.41 10.23 5.70
CA PRO A 44 12.40 9.35 5.10
C PRO A 44 12.83 8.80 3.74
N GLU A 45 13.44 9.62 2.90
CA GLU A 45 13.92 9.24 1.55
C GLU A 45 15.00 8.16 1.63
N GLU A 46 15.91 8.26 2.60
CA GLU A 46 16.98 7.29 2.80
C GLU A 46 16.44 5.94 3.24
N VAL A 47 15.35 5.93 4.02
CA VAL A 47 14.70 4.69 4.43
C VAL A 47 13.90 4.09 3.29
N VAL A 48 13.12 4.88 2.56
CA VAL A 48 12.38 4.42 1.37
C VAL A 48 13.35 3.82 0.34
N GLU A 49 14.43 4.51 -0.01
CA GLU A 49 15.43 4.01 -0.97
C GLU A 49 16.05 2.68 -0.52
N ALA A 50 16.37 2.57 0.78
CA ALA A 50 16.90 1.34 1.37
C ALA A 50 15.89 0.19 1.28
N LEU A 51 14.61 0.44 1.60
CA LEU A 51 13.57 -0.58 1.56
C LEU A 51 13.27 -1.04 0.13
N THR A 52 13.10 -0.12 -0.82
CA THR A 52 12.95 -0.44 -2.25
C THR A 52 14.15 -1.26 -2.77
N SER A 53 15.35 -1.02 -2.25
CA SER A 53 16.54 -1.81 -2.57
C SER A 53 16.49 -3.22 -1.94
N ILE A 54 16.07 -3.33 -0.68
CA ILE A 54 15.95 -4.60 0.05
C ILE A 54 14.89 -5.50 -0.60
N GLN A 55 13.80 -4.95 -1.14
CA GLN A 55 12.73 -5.71 -1.80
C GLN A 55 13.17 -6.50 -3.04
N LYS A 56 14.27 -6.07 -3.67
CA LYS A 56 14.90 -6.79 -4.79
C LYS A 56 15.55 -8.10 -4.34
N ILE A 57 15.76 -8.28 -3.03
CA ILE A 57 16.28 -9.50 -2.43
C ILE A 57 15.10 -10.37 -1.99
N SER A 58 14.88 -11.49 -2.68
CA SER A 58 13.66 -12.33 -2.52
C SER A 58 13.35 -12.74 -1.09
N PHE A 59 14.37 -12.92 -0.26
CA PHE A 59 14.24 -13.32 1.13
C PHE A 59 13.69 -12.22 2.05
N TRP A 60 13.94 -10.95 1.72
CA TRP A 60 13.57 -9.79 2.54
C TRP A 60 12.40 -8.99 1.98
N ARG A 61 11.82 -9.45 0.87
CA ARG A 61 10.79 -8.70 0.14
C ARG A 61 9.58 -8.41 1.00
N ASP A 62 8.95 -9.44 1.55
CA ASP A 62 7.68 -9.30 2.26
C ASP A 62 7.85 -8.41 3.50
N TRP A 63 8.93 -8.62 4.25
CA TRP A 63 9.29 -7.77 5.39
C TRP A 63 9.49 -6.29 5.00
N ALA A 64 10.14 -6.02 3.86
CA ALA A 64 10.31 -4.65 3.41
C ALA A 64 8.98 -4.04 2.92
N CYS A 65 8.09 -4.81 2.28
CA CYS A 65 6.72 -4.38 1.98
C CYS A 65 5.95 -4.00 3.25
N ASP A 66 6.00 -4.86 4.28
CA ASP A 66 5.37 -4.58 5.57
C ASP A 66 5.90 -3.28 6.18
N LEU A 67 7.21 -3.06 6.12
CA LEU A 67 7.82 -1.87 6.68
C LEU A 67 7.47 -0.59 5.89
N HIS A 68 7.33 -0.67 4.56
CA HIS A 68 6.77 0.43 3.76
C HIS A 68 5.33 0.76 4.17
N ARG A 69 4.48 -0.27 4.40
CA ARG A 69 3.10 -0.07 4.86
C ARG A 69 3.06 0.55 6.26
N ALA A 70 3.86 0.03 7.19
CA ALA A 70 3.97 0.56 8.54
C ALA A 70 4.46 2.02 8.55
N MET A 71 5.39 2.39 7.67
CA MET A 71 5.81 3.78 7.48
C MET A 71 4.67 4.68 7.01
N ALA A 72 3.88 4.23 6.03
CA ALA A 72 2.75 5.00 5.52
C ALA A 72 1.69 5.22 6.62
N SER A 73 1.35 4.18 7.38
CA SER A 73 0.43 4.28 8.53
C SER A 73 0.97 5.22 9.61
N TYR A 74 2.26 5.12 9.95
CA TYR A 74 2.89 5.98 10.95
C TYR A 74 2.74 7.47 10.61
N TYR A 75 3.07 7.89 9.39
CA TYR A 75 2.97 9.30 9.00
C TYR A 75 1.53 9.80 8.91
N LEU A 76 0.58 8.93 8.53
CA LEU A 76 -0.84 9.24 8.57
C LEU A 76 -1.32 9.48 10.02
N GLU A 77 -0.96 8.59 10.95
CA GLU A 77 -1.32 8.70 12.38
C GLU A 77 -0.68 9.91 13.06
N GLN A 78 0.54 10.29 12.65
CA GLN A 78 1.20 11.52 13.12
C GLN A 78 0.61 12.79 12.50
N ASN A 79 -0.40 12.68 11.63
CA ASN A 79 -0.99 13.79 10.89
C ASN A 79 0.07 14.60 10.11
N THR A 80 1.05 13.89 9.54
CA THR A 80 2.11 14.44 8.67
C THR A 80 2.28 13.61 7.39
N PRO A 81 1.19 13.27 6.67
CA PRO A 81 1.25 12.43 5.47
C PRO A 81 2.17 12.99 4.37
N GLU A 82 2.30 14.32 4.30
CA GLU A 82 3.14 15.01 3.31
C GLU A 82 4.61 14.58 3.36
N VAL A 83 5.11 14.14 4.52
CA VAL A 83 6.51 13.74 4.69
C VAL A 83 6.84 12.52 3.83
N ILE A 84 6.05 11.46 3.92
CA ILE A 84 6.29 10.24 3.15
C ILE A 84 5.88 10.40 1.68
N LEU A 85 4.85 11.20 1.39
CA LEU A 85 4.44 11.52 0.02
C LEU A 85 5.55 12.28 -0.74
N THR A 86 6.16 13.27 -0.09
CA THR A 86 7.30 14.01 -0.65
C THR A 86 8.48 13.09 -0.86
N ALA A 87 8.78 12.21 0.10
CA ALA A 87 9.88 11.27 -0.03
C ALA A 87 9.71 10.31 -1.22
N TRP A 88 8.50 9.79 -1.43
CA TRP A 88 8.18 8.99 -2.61
C TRP A 88 8.27 9.81 -3.90
N LEU A 89 7.89 11.09 -3.88
CA LEU A 89 7.91 11.95 -5.06
C LEU A 89 9.33 12.33 -5.47
N ASP A 90 10.19 12.64 -4.49
CA ASP A 90 11.61 12.98 -4.65
C ASP A 90 12.41 11.81 -5.22
N LEU A 91 12.04 10.59 -4.84
CA LEU A 91 12.62 9.35 -5.37
C LEU A 91 12.05 8.94 -6.74
N ASP A 92 11.12 9.72 -7.28
CA ASP A 92 10.49 9.47 -8.58
C ASP A 92 9.87 8.06 -8.69
N LEU A 93 9.28 7.57 -7.60
CA LEU A 93 8.63 6.26 -7.63
C LEU A 93 7.40 6.32 -8.53
N LYS A 94 7.28 5.39 -9.48
CA LYS A 94 6.07 5.32 -10.29
C LYS A 94 4.95 4.77 -9.43
N PRO A 95 3.70 5.26 -9.53
CA PRO A 95 2.60 4.72 -8.73
C PRO A 95 2.45 3.20 -8.84
N ARG A 96 2.64 2.63 -10.04
CA ARG A 96 2.60 1.16 -10.23
C ARG A 96 3.71 0.43 -9.48
N ASP A 97 4.92 0.99 -9.46
CA ASP A 97 6.05 0.40 -8.74
C ASP A 97 5.83 0.53 -7.23
N LEU A 98 5.36 1.69 -6.75
CA LEU A 98 5.03 1.90 -5.35
C LEU A 98 3.92 0.95 -4.86
N TYR A 99 2.91 0.67 -5.69
CA TYR A 99 1.87 -0.31 -5.38
C TYR A 99 2.44 -1.72 -5.14
N ASP A 100 3.45 -2.11 -5.92
CA ASP A 100 4.19 -3.35 -5.74
C ASP A 100 5.11 -3.30 -4.51
N ASP A 101 5.77 -2.17 -4.26
CA ASP A 101 6.62 -1.94 -3.09
C ASP A 101 5.79 -1.98 -1.80
N LEU A 102 4.51 -1.57 -1.83
CA LEU A 102 3.58 -1.72 -0.71
C LEU A 102 3.04 -3.16 -0.56
N GLY A 103 3.43 -4.08 -1.44
CA GLY A 103 3.02 -5.49 -1.38
C GLY A 103 1.58 -5.75 -1.81
N PHE A 104 0.86 -4.76 -2.33
CA PHE A 104 -0.55 -4.89 -2.68
C PHE A 104 -0.82 -5.81 -3.88
N SER A 105 0.18 -6.10 -4.70
CA SER A 105 0.02 -6.98 -5.86
C SER A 105 0.08 -8.47 -5.56
N LYS A 106 0.60 -8.88 -4.40
CA LYS A 106 0.96 -10.28 -4.13
C LYS A 106 0.15 -10.96 -3.05
N GLU A 107 -0.44 -10.20 -2.14
CA GLU A 107 -1.11 -10.75 -0.96
C GLU A 107 -2.63 -10.73 -1.13
N ALA A 108 -3.27 -11.88 -0.87
CA ALA A 108 -4.70 -11.92 -0.62
C ALA A 108 -4.96 -11.12 0.68
N GLY A 109 -5.42 -9.88 0.53
CA GLY A 109 -5.65 -8.97 1.65
C GLY A 109 -4.74 -7.75 1.71
N GLY A 110 -3.71 -7.58 0.86
CA GLY A 110 -2.74 -6.47 1.03
C GLY A 110 -3.35 -5.07 1.20
N VAL A 111 -4.34 -4.69 0.38
CA VAL A 111 -5.08 -3.42 0.51
C VAL A 111 -6.05 -3.43 1.70
N ARG A 112 -6.70 -4.56 1.96
CA ARG A 112 -7.66 -4.76 3.07
C ARG A 112 -6.98 -4.70 4.43
N ASP A 113 -5.79 -5.27 4.54
CA ASP A 113 -5.03 -5.46 5.78
C ASP A 113 -4.21 -4.22 6.13
N SER A 114 -4.13 -3.24 5.23
CA SER A 114 -3.43 -1.96 5.46
C SER A 114 -4.14 -0.80 4.77
N PRO A 115 -5.37 -0.46 5.22
CA PRO A 115 -6.19 0.57 4.60
C PRO A 115 -5.53 1.96 4.63
N GLU A 116 -4.76 2.27 5.67
CA GLU A 116 -3.99 3.51 5.82
C GLU A 116 -2.93 3.64 4.72
N ALA A 117 -2.15 2.59 4.50
CA ALA A 117 -1.12 2.57 3.47
C ALA A 117 -1.72 2.66 2.06
N ALA A 118 -2.88 2.04 1.85
CA ALA A 118 -3.62 2.11 0.60
C ALA A 118 -4.23 3.50 0.36
N LEU A 119 -4.70 4.19 1.40
CA LEU A 119 -5.09 5.60 1.32
C LEU A 119 -3.90 6.50 0.98
N MET A 120 -2.74 6.25 1.58
CA MET A 120 -1.51 7.00 1.27
C MET A 120 -1.06 6.79 -0.18
N PHE A 121 -1.20 5.57 -0.70
CA PHE A 121 -1.01 5.28 -2.13
C PHE A 121 -1.98 6.07 -3.02
N TYR A 122 -3.26 6.16 -2.65
CA TYR A 122 -4.25 6.96 -3.38
C TYR A 122 -3.81 8.43 -3.45
N LYS A 123 -3.50 9.06 -2.31
CA LYS A 123 -3.03 10.46 -2.23
C LYS A 123 -1.76 10.67 -3.07
N TYR A 124 -0.85 9.69 -3.08
CA TYR A 124 0.36 9.74 -3.90
C TYR A 124 0.07 9.73 -5.42
N ALA A 125 -0.85 8.89 -5.87
CA ALA A 125 -1.25 8.83 -7.27
C ALA A 125 -1.90 10.14 -7.74
N GLU A 126 -2.67 10.80 -6.86
CA GLU A 126 -3.22 12.13 -7.13
C GLU A 126 -2.13 13.19 -7.27
N LEU A 127 -1.15 13.20 -6.35
CA LEU A 127 -0.02 14.12 -6.42
C LEU A 127 0.76 13.98 -7.73
N HIS A 128 1.00 12.74 -8.19
CA HIS A 128 1.65 12.50 -9.50
C HIS A 128 0.85 13.07 -10.67
N ARG A 129 -0.47 12.99 -10.61
CA ARG A 129 -1.39 13.52 -11.62
C ARG A 129 -1.39 15.04 -11.62
N GLU A 130 -1.41 15.66 -10.44
CA GLU A 130 -1.34 17.12 -10.28
C GLU A 130 -0.02 17.70 -10.80
N GLU A 131 1.10 16.99 -10.56
CA GLU A 131 2.43 17.32 -11.10
C GLU A 131 2.55 17.06 -12.62
N GLY A 132 1.51 16.52 -13.27
CA GLY A 132 1.48 16.29 -14.72
C GLY A 132 2.49 15.26 -15.21
N ARG A 133 2.81 14.25 -14.38
CA ARG A 133 3.80 13.22 -14.73
C ARG A 133 3.24 12.25 -15.77
N ASP A 134 4.04 11.92 -16.79
CA ASP A 134 3.62 11.11 -17.96
C ASP A 134 3.14 9.69 -17.61
N TYR A 135 3.50 9.17 -16.44
CA TYR A 135 3.13 7.84 -15.93
C TYR A 135 2.20 7.90 -14.72
N ALA A 136 1.60 9.07 -14.45
CA ALA A 136 0.57 9.21 -13.44
C ALA A 136 -0.62 8.29 -13.78
N LEU A 137 -1.21 7.69 -12.76
CA LEU A 137 -2.45 6.95 -12.91
C LEU A 137 -3.63 7.93 -12.90
N SER A 138 -4.60 7.67 -13.75
CA SER A 138 -5.91 8.32 -13.61
C SER A 138 -6.61 7.90 -12.31
N ALA A 139 -7.64 8.65 -11.89
CA ALA A 139 -8.38 8.34 -10.67
C ALA A 139 -9.05 6.96 -10.76
N ASP A 140 -9.68 6.65 -11.89
CA ASP A 140 -10.31 5.36 -12.15
C ASP A 140 -9.30 4.21 -12.22
N GLU A 141 -8.12 4.41 -12.82
CA GLU A 141 -7.06 3.40 -12.79
C GLU A 141 -6.56 3.13 -11.37
N THR A 142 -6.38 4.18 -10.57
CA THR A 142 -5.90 4.07 -9.18
C THR A 142 -6.88 3.26 -8.34
N VAL A 143 -8.17 3.61 -8.40
CA VAL A 143 -9.23 2.89 -7.68
C VAL A 143 -9.37 1.46 -8.22
N ALA A 144 -9.33 1.26 -9.53
CA ALA A 144 -9.35 -0.08 -10.11
C ALA A 144 -8.18 -0.93 -9.59
N HIS A 145 -6.98 -0.36 -9.49
CA HIS A 145 -5.83 -1.04 -8.90
C HIS A 145 -6.04 -1.41 -7.44
N MET A 146 -6.59 -0.52 -6.62
CA MET A 146 -6.82 -0.77 -5.20
C MET A 146 -7.89 -1.85 -4.95
N PHE A 147 -9.00 -1.80 -5.69
CA PHE A 147 -10.19 -2.60 -5.40
C PHE A 147 -10.33 -3.87 -6.25
N ARG A 148 -9.47 -4.10 -7.27
CA ARG A 148 -9.59 -5.25 -8.20
C ARG A 148 -9.73 -6.63 -7.55
N ASN A 149 -9.18 -6.80 -6.35
CA ASN A 149 -9.10 -8.09 -5.65
C ASN A 149 -9.93 -8.12 -4.36
N LEU A 150 -10.69 -7.05 -4.07
CA LEU A 150 -11.54 -6.99 -2.88
C LEU A 150 -12.94 -7.51 -3.19
N THR A 151 -13.53 -8.26 -2.27
CA THR A 151 -14.98 -8.51 -2.34
C THR A 151 -15.75 -7.21 -2.02
N PRO A 152 -17.05 -7.12 -2.36
CA PRO A 152 -17.87 -5.98 -1.98
C PRO A 152 -17.87 -5.70 -0.46
N GLU A 153 -17.84 -6.75 0.36
CA GLU A 153 -17.75 -6.64 1.82
C GLU A 153 -16.40 -6.07 2.25
N GLU A 154 -15.29 -6.60 1.71
CA GLU A 154 -13.94 -6.09 2.02
C GLU A 154 -13.74 -4.64 1.55
N ALA A 155 -14.33 -4.27 0.41
CA ALA A 155 -14.34 -2.90 -0.07
C ALA A 155 -15.15 -1.97 0.85
N SER A 156 -16.28 -2.45 1.39
CA SER A 156 -17.08 -1.69 2.35
C SER A 156 -16.32 -1.49 3.66
N ASP A 157 -15.72 -2.55 4.21
CA ASP A 157 -14.92 -2.50 5.45
C ASP A 157 -13.71 -1.55 5.28
N PHE A 158 -13.07 -1.57 4.12
CA PHE A 158 -12.02 -0.61 3.77
C PHE A 158 -12.52 0.84 3.80
N LEU A 159 -13.67 1.13 3.19
CA LEU A 159 -14.23 2.49 3.15
C LEU A 159 -14.66 2.98 4.53
N GLU A 160 -15.16 2.08 5.38
CA GLU A 160 -15.48 2.39 6.78
C GLU A 160 -14.20 2.69 7.56
N THR A 161 -13.19 1.84 7.44
CA THR A 161 -11.90 2.00 8.14
C THR A 161 -11.11 3.21 7.66
N THR A 162 -11.21 3.59 6.40
CA THR A 162 -10.53 4.79 5.89
C THR A 162 -11.24 6.09 6.27
N SER A 163 -12.56 6.04 6.53
CA SER A 163 -13.36 7.23 6.88
C SER A 163 -12.92 7.97 8.15
N GLN A 164 -12.20 7.30 9.04
CA GLN A 164 -11.62 7.89 10.25
C GLN A 164 -10.34 8.70 9.98
N PHE A 165 -9.73 8.58 8.79
CA PHE A 165 -8.45 9.23 8.44
C PHE A 165 -8.56 10.31 7.37
N VAL A 166 -9.75 10.52 6.81
CA VAL A 166 -9.99 11.47 5.71
C VAL A 166 -11.13 12.40 6.02
N GLU A 167 -11.11 13.58 5.41
CA GLU A 167 -12.27 14.47 5.43
C GLU A 167 -13.43 13.86 4.65
N PRO A 168 -14.70 14.14 5.02
CA PRO A 168 -15.87 13.55 4.34
C PRO A 168 -15.87 13.74 2.82
N GLY A 169 -15.36 14.88 2.32
CA GLY A 169 -15.30 15.18 0.88
C GLY A 169 -14.30 14.30 0.10
N GLU A 170 -13.16 13.92 0.71
CA GLU A 170 -12.18 13.01 0.08
C GLU A 170 -12.76 11.59 -0.05
N LEU A 171 -13.53 11.15 0.95
CA LEU A 171 -14.19 9.86 0.94
C LEU A 171 -15.30 9.77 -0.12
N ASP A 172 -16.03 10.87 -0.32
CA ASP A 172 -17.10 10.94 -1.32
C ASP A 172 -16.54 10.81 -2.76
N GLU A 173 -15.37 11.37 -3.04
CA GLU A 173 -14.69 11.21 -4.33
C GLU A 173 -14.25 9.77 -4.56
N LEU A 174 -13.62 9.13 -3.57
CA LEU A 174 -13.22 7.72 -3.65
C LEU A 174 -14.44 6.79 -3.88
N LYS A 175 -15.53 7.04 -3.16
CA LYS A 175 -16.81 6.32 -3.33
C LYS A 175 -17.40 6.54 -4.72
N HIS A 176 -17.33 7.77 -5.23
CA HIS A 176 -17.84 8.13 -6.55
C HIS A 176 -17.08 7.39 -7.65
N GLU A 177 -15.75 7.36 -7.60
CA GLU A 177 -14.94 6.61 -8.58
C GLU A 177 -15.18 5.09 -8.48
N LEU A 178 -15.28 4.54 -7.27
CA LEU A 178 -15.63 3.13 -7.08
C LEU A 178 -17.02 2.81 -7.65
N HIS A 179 -18.00 3.70 -7.47
CA HIS A 179 -19.35 3.52 -8.02
C HIS A 179 -19.35 3.55 -9.54
N LYS A 180 -18.56 4.41 -10.19
CA LYS A 180 -18.38 4.38 -11.65
C LYS A 180 -17.86 3.02 -12.10
N LEU A 181 -16.88 2.45 -11.40
CA LEU A 181 -16.30 1.14 -11.72
C LEU A 181 -17.28 -0.03 -11.50
N ASP A 182 -18.11 0.01 -10.44
CA ASP A 182 -19.18 -0.98 -10.22
C ASP A 182 -20.27 -0.86 -11.29
N LEU A 183 -20.68 0.36 -11.66
CA LEU A 183 -21.61 0.59 -12.76
C LEU A 183 -21.05 0.09 -14.10
N VAL A 184 -19.77 0.30 -14.37
CA VAL A 184 -19.08 -0.22 -15.56
C VAL A 184 -18.98 -1.75 -15.50
N SER A 185 -18.67 -2.34 -14.34
CA SER A 185 -18.59 -3.78 -14.13
C SER A 185 -19.96 -4.46 -14.28
N ARG A 186 -21.04 -3.84 -13.77
CA ARG A 186 -22.43 -4.32 -13.94
C ARG A 186 -22.90 -4.14 -15.38
N ALA A 187 -22.60 -3.02 -16.03
CA ALA A 187 -22.92 -2.79 -17.43
C ALA A 187 -22.19 -3.81 -18.34
N TRP A 188 -20.92 -4.10 -18.05
CA TRP A 188 -20.13 -5.11 -18.75
C TRP A 188 -20.66 -6.55 -18.50
N ASN A 189 -21.01 -6.87 -17.25
CA ASN A 189 -21.62 -8.16 -16.89
C ASN A 189 -23.03 -8.34 -17.49
N MET A 190 -23.81 -7.26 -17.63
CA MET A 190 -25.08 -7.28 -18.36
C MET A 190 -24.87 -7.51 -19.87
N HIS A 191 -23.87 -6.87 -20.47
CA HIS A 191 -23.55 -7.03 -21.90
C HIS A 191 -23.00 -8.43 -22.25
N LEU A 192 -22.29 -9.07 -21.31
CA LEU A 192 -21.88 -10.47 -21.42
C LEU A 192 -23.02 -11.46 -21.09
N GLY A 193 -23.95 -11.07 -20.22
CA GLY A 193 -25.16 -11.82 -19.90
C GLY A 193 -26.14 -11.93 -21.08
N ASP A 194 -26.29 -10.85 -21.85
CA ASP A 194 -27.15 -10.83 -23.03
C ASP A 194 -26.56 -11.61 -24.21
N ASN A 195 -25.23 -11.61 -24.38
CA ASN A 195 -24.55 -12.45 -25.37
C ASN A 195 -24.63 -13.96 -25.05
N LYS A 196 -24.72 -14.34 -23.77
CA LYS A 196 -25.01 -15.74 -23.38
C LYS A 196 -26.47 -16.11 -23.62
N ARG A 197 -27.43 -15.21 -23.38
CA ARG A 197 -28.86 -15.49 -23.64
C ARG A 197 -29.19 -15.57 -25.13
N GLN A 198 -28.52 -14.80 -25.99
CA GLN A 198 -28.71 -14.90 -27.44
C GLN A 198 -28.10 -16.16 -28.07
N ARG A 199 -27.05 -16.76 -27.49
CA ARG A 199 -26.47 -18.03 -27.97
C ARG A 199 -27.22 -19.29 -27.53
N ILE A 200 -28.06 -19.21 -26.50
CA ILE A 200 -28.86 -20.35 -26.01
C ILE A 200 -30.26 -20.38 -26.65
N GLY A 201 -30.73 -19.24 -27.20
CA GLY A 201 -32.04 -19.14 -27.87
C GLY A 201 -32.04 -19.45 -29.38
N SER A 202 -30.99 -20.05 -29.93
CA SER A 202 -30.88 -20.38 -31.36
C SER A 202 -30.48 -21.85 -31.64
N LEU A 203 -30.73 -22.75 -30.69
CA LEU A 203 -30.68 -24.20 -30.92
C LEU A 203 -32.10 -24.80 -30.96
#